data_AF-A0A3D1U984-F1
#
_entry.id   AF-A0A3D1U984-F1
#
_cell.length_a   1.000
_cell.length_b   1.000
_cell.length_c   1.000
_cell.angle_alpha   90.00
_cell.angle_beta   90.00
_cell.angle_gamma   90.00
#
_symmetry.space_group_name_H-M   'P 1'
#
loop_
_entity.id
_entity.type
_entity.pdbx_description
1 polymer ?
#
loop_
_entity_poly.entity_id
_entity_poly.type
_entity_poly.pdbx_seq_one_letter_code
_entity_poly.pdbx_strand_id
1 'polypeptide(L)' 'FYAQPQELANGHVYVCNWTGHGWEDSKRGWQVLEFDENGKVVWHLDDWEMFGSLSGIDVLESP' A
#
# COMPACT_ATOMS: atom_id res chain seq x y z
N PHE A 1 8.99 -2.00 -5.88
CA PHE A 1 8.94 -0.59 -6.33
C PHE A 1 7.78 0.04 -5.59
N TYR A 2 8.01 1.16 -4.89
CA TYR A 2 6.90 1.89 -4.28
C TYR A 2 6.28 2.80 -5.34
N ALA A 3 5.03 2.53 -5.70
CA ALA A 3 4.38 3.13 -6.86
C ALA A 3 3.73 4.48 -6.53
N GLN A 4 2.62 4.47 -5.80
CA GLN A 4 1.89 5.67 -5.43
C GLN A 4 2.01 5.93 -3.92
N PRO A 5 2.63 7.05 -3.50
CA PRO A 5 2.40 7.60 -2.18
C PRO A 5 1.07 8.38 -2.13
N GLN A 6 0.32 8.23 -1.05
CA GLN A 6 -0.93 8.93 -0.77
C GLN A 6 -0.87 9.48 0.65
N GLU A 7 -0.75 10.80 0.79
CA GLU A 7 -0.77 11.48 2.09
C GLU A 7 -2.17 11.42 2.71
N LEU A 8 -2.22 11.21 4.02
CA LEU A 8 -3.44 11.13 4.81
C LEU A 8 -3.60 12.38 5.69
N ALA A 9 -4.83 12.71 6.05
CA ALA A 9 -5.14 13.91 6.85
C ALA A 9 -4.47 13.90 8.25
N ASN A 10 -4.10 12.74 8.77
CA ASN A 10 -3.38 12.56 10.03
C ASN A 10 -1.85 12.68 9.90
N GLY A 11 -1.32 13.03 8.72
CA GLY A 11 0.13 13.12 8.46
C GLY A 11 0.81 11.79 8.15
N HIS A 12 0.06 10.69 8.10
CA HIS A 12 0.57 9.40 7.65
C HIS A 12 0.59 9.32 6.11
N VAL A 13 1.21 8.26 5.59
CA VAL A 13 1.29 8.01 4.16
C VAL A 13 0.95 6.56 3.86
N TYR A 14 0.00 6.33 2.96
CA TYR A 14 -0.12 5.03 2.29
C TYR A 14 0.86 4.94 1.13
N VAL A 15 1.46 3.77 0.94
CA VAL A 15 2.20 3.44 -0.29
C VAL A 15 1.76 2.10 -0.86
N CYS A 16 1.55 2.04 -2.17
CA CYS A 16 1.46 0.77 -2.87
C CYS A 16 2.85 0.18 -3.11
N ASN A 17 3.06 -1.04 -2.63
CA ASN A 17 4.27 -1.80 -2.83
C ASN A 17 4.09 -2.76 -4.01
N TRP A 18 4.52 -2.30 -5.19
CA TRP A 18 4.52 -3.14 -6.38
C TRP A 18 5.66 -4.16 -6.30
N THR A 19 5.32 -5.45 -6.35
CA THR A 19 6.22 -6.58 -6.14
C THR A 19 6.51 -7.39 -7.39
N GLY A 20 5.84 -7.10 -8.51
CA GLY A 20 6.09 -7.73 -9.81
C GLY A 20 4.87 -7.78 -10.73
N HIS A 21 5.07 -8.29 -11.95
CA HIS A 21 4.04 -8.41 -12.98
C HIS A 21 3.24 -9.72 -12.89
N GLY A 22 3.78 -10.74 -12.23
CA GLY A 22 3.08 -12.00 -12.01
C GLY A 22 2.11 -11.89 -10.84
N TRP A 23 1.00 -12.62 -10.91
CA TRP A 23 0.02 -12.68 -9.81
C TRP A 23 0.69 -13.04 -8.48
N GLU A 24 1.51 -14.08 -8.47
CA GLU A 24 2.19 -14.56 -7.26
C GLU A 24 3.37 -13.69 -6.80
N ASP A 25 3.79 -12.70 -7.59
CA ASP A 25 4.83 -11.77 -7.16
C ASP A 25 4.38 -10.98 -5.93
N SER A 26 3.07 -10.76 -5.78
CA SER A 26 2.41 -10.16 -4.61
C SER A 26 2.61 -10.91 -3.29
N LYS A 27 3.13 -12.14 -3.31
CA LYS A 27 3.57 -12.88 -2.11
C LYS A 27 4.88 -12.37 -1.52
N ARG A 28 5.65 -11.55 -2.24
CA ARG A 28 6.99 -11.10 -1.83
C ARG A 28 6.98 -9.97 -0.79
N GLY A 29 5.82 -9.40 -0.50
CA GLY A 29 5.66 -8.37 0.52
C GLY A 29 4.23 -7.85 0.59
N TRP A 30 3.93 -7.07 1.62
CA TRP A 30 2.63 -6.43 1.81
C TRP A 30 2.30 -5.51 0.65
N GLN A 31 1.06 -5.55 0.15
CA GLN A 31 0.67 -4.86 -1.08
C GLN A 31 0.47 -3.35 -0.85
N VAL A 32 0.05 -2.96 0.36
CA VAL A 32 -0.05 -1.57 0.82
C VAL A 32 0.54 -1.46 2.21
N LEU A 33 1.28 -0.38 2.47
CA LEU A 33 1.74 -0.03 3.81
C LEU A 33 1.25 1.36 4.20
N GLU A 34 0.93 1.54 5.48
CA GLU A 34 0.78 2.84 6.12
C GLU A 34 2.02 3.15 6.95
N PHE A 35 2.66 4.27 6.64
CA PHE A 35 3.76 4.81 7.43
C PHE A 35 3.27 5.96 8.30
N ASP A 36 3.69 5.96 9.58
CA ASP A 36 3.56 7.13 10.43
C ASP A 36 4.60 8.23 10.08
N GLU A 37 4.53 9.37 10.75
CA GLU A 37 5.44 10.51 10.56
C GLU A 37 6.92 10.19 10.81
N ASN A 38 7.22 9.09 11.52
CA ASN A 38 8.57 8.62 11.81
C ASN A 38 9.05 7.54 10.81
N GLY A 39 8.25 7.24 9.79
CA GLY A 39 8.55 6.21 8.80
C GLY A 39 8.39 4.78 9.34
N LYS A 40 7.63 4.59 10.42
CA LYS A 40 7.30 3.25 10.93
C LYS A 40 6.01 2.75 10.30
N VAL A 41 5.99 1.47 9.93
CA VAL A 41 4.76 0.81 9.46
C VAL A 41 3.80 0.63 10.63
N VAL A 42 2.59 1.18 10.51
CA VAL A 42 1.53 1.10 11.53
C VAL A 42 0.31 0.29 11.08
N TRP A 43 0.15 0.11 9.76
CA TRP A 43 -0.86 -0.75 9.15
C TRP A 43 -0.35 -1.29 7.80
N HIS A 44 -0.92 -2.40 7.33
CA HIS A 44 -0.65 -2.95 6.01
C HIS A 44 -1.81 -3.79 5.46
N LEU A 45 -1.89 -3.88 4.13
CA LEU A 45 -2.68 -4.87 3.40
C LEU A 45 -1.79 -6.08 3.08
N ASP A 46 -2.26 -7.27 3.44
CA ASP A 46 -1.60 -8.55 3.13
C ASP A 46 -2.64 -9.59 2.67
N ASP A 47 -3.16 -9.40 1.46
CA ASP A 47 -4.14 -10.30 0.84
C ASP A 47 -3.83 -10.47 -0.66
N TRP A 48 -2.79 -11.27 -0.92
CA TRP A 48 -2.32 -11.55 -2.28
C TRP A 48 -3.32 -12.37 -3.10
N GLU A 49 -4.18 -13.16 -2.44
CA GLU A 49 -5.20 -14.00 -3.09
C GLU A 49 -6.35 -13.17 -3.65
N MET A 50 -6.59 -11.98 -3.09
CA MET A 50 -7.61 -11.06 -3.58
C MET A 50 -7.05 -9.98 -4.52
N PHE A 51 -5.87 -9.40 -4.23
CA PHE A 51 -5.46 -8.12 -4.83
C PHE A 51 -4.26 -8.17 -5.80
N GLY A 52 -3.42 -9.21 -5.75
CA GLY A 52 -2.19 -9.23 -6.56
C GLY A 52 -1.28 -8.02 -6.30
N SER A 53 -0.49 -7.60 -7.30
CA SER A 53 0.35 -6.41 -7.18
C SER A 53 -0.46 -5.13 -7.39
N LEU A 54 -0.41 -4.21 -6.44
CA LEU A 54 -1.08 -2.91 -6.53
C LEU A 54 -0.11 -1.80 -6.94
N SER A 55 -0.58 -0.87 -7.77
CA SER A 55 0.20 0.31 -8.20
C SER A 55 -0.42 1.64 -7.79
N GLY A 56 -1.65 1.63 -7.25
CA GLY A 56 -2.34 2.84 -6.82
C GLY A 56 -3.40 2.57 -5.77
N ILE A 57 -3.67 3.60 -4.97
CA ILE A 57 -4.66 3.61 -3.89
C ILE A 57 -5.19 5.04 -3.74
N ASP A 58 -6.50 5.17 -3.57
CA ASP A 58 -7.15 6.45 -3.28
C ASP A 58 -7.95 6.33 -1.98
N VAL A 59 -7.94 7.40 -1.20
CA VAL A 59 -8.81 7.53 -0.02
C VAL A 59 -10.07 8.26 -0.44
N LEU A 60 -11.21 7.59 -0.27
CA LEU A 60 -12.51 8.19 -0.50
C LEU A 60 -13.04 8.73 0.82
N GLU A 61 -13.15 10.05 0.93
CA GLU A 61 -13.92 10.66 2.00
C GLU A 61 -15.40 10.68 1.61
N SER A 62 -16.25 10.19 2.51
CA SER A 62 -17.69 10.44 2.39
C SER A 62 -17.97 11.88 2.81
N PRO A 63 -18.86 12.62 2.12
CA PRO A 63 -19.21 13.99 2.46
C PRO A 63 -19.84 14.15 3.84
#